data_AF-A0A4J2FNV3-F1
#
_entry.id   AF-A0A4J2FNV3-F1
#
_cell.length_a   1.000
_cell.length_b   1.000
_cell.length_c   1.000
_cell.angle_alpha   90.00
_cell.angle_beta   90.00
_cell.angle_gamma   90.00
#
_symmetry.space_group_name_H-M   'P 1'
#
loop_
_entity.id
_entity.type
_entity.pdbx_description
1 polymer ?
#
loop_
_entity_poly.entity_id
_entity_poly.type
_entity_poly.pdbx_seq_one_letter_code
_entity_poly.pdbx_strand_id
1 'polypeptide(L)'
;MKSTKEEIQTIKTLLKDSRTAKYHKRLQIVLFRLMGKSYKEIIELLDCNQTTIWRNVKKYEEFGLDSLLQETRGGRNHAYMTVEEEKAFRTLEDVMNQLQDVIQGLEKEVIKSIVNRRWTRMLFENR
;
A
#
# COMPACT_ATOMS: atom_id res chain seq x y z
N MET A 1 9.59 -26.20 -3.14
CA MET A 1 9.09 -25.12 -4.02
C MET A 1 10.17 -24.78 -5.03
N LYS A 2 9.83 -24.67 -6.32
CA LYS A 2 10.70 -24.01 -7.30
C LYS A 2 10.40 -22.52 -7.21
N SER A 3 11.31 -21.73 -6.68
CA SER A 3 11.14 -20.27 -6.61
C SER A 3 11.30 -19.67 -8.00
N THR A 4 10.27 -19.02 -8.52
CA THR A 4 10.40 -18.18 -9.72
C THR A 4 11.06 -16.87 -9.32
N LYS A 5 12.03 -16.42 -10.13
CA LYS A 5 12.73 -15.14 -9.89
C LYS A 5 11.75 -13.96 -9.86
N GLU A 6 10.65 -14.09 -10.60
CA GLU A 6 9.55 -13.12 -10.68
C GLU A 6 8.81 -12.96 -9.35
N GLU A 7 8.44 -14.08 -8.69
CA GLU A 7 7.78 -14.05 -7.37
C GLU A 7 8.66 -13.40 -6.30
N ILE A 8 9.96 -13.69 -6.32
CA ILE A 8 10.90 -13.06 -5.39
C ILE A 8 10.95 -11.54 -5.64
N GLN A 9 10.92 -11.12 -6.90
CA GLN A 9 10.98 -9.71 -7.25
C GLN A 9 9.70 -8.96 -6.86
N THR A 10 8.53 -9.54 -7.08
CA THR A 10 7.25 -8.94 -6.66
C THR A 10 7.12 -8.84 -5.15
N ILE A 11 7.55 -9.86 -4.39
CA ILE A 11 7.54 -9.76 -2.92
C ILE A 11 8.51 -8.67 -2.44
N LYS A 12 9.68 -8.51 -3.08
CA LYS A 12 10.63 -7.44 -2.76
C LYS A 12 10.09 -6.05 -3.06
N THR A 13 9.34 -5.85 -4.15
CA THR A 13 8.73 -4.55 -4.42
C THR A 13 7.63 -4.24 -3.41
N LEU A 14 6.82 -5.23 -3.04
CA LEU A 14 5.79 -5.07 -2.01
C LEU A 14 6.39 -4.74 -0.63
N LEU A 15 7.55 -5.27 -0.27
CA LEU A 15 8.22 -4.92 0.99
C LEU A 15 8.76 -3.48 1.03
N LYS A 16 8.94 -2.83 -0.12
CA LYS A 16 9.36 -1.41 -0.18
C LYS A 16 8.20 -0.44 -0.01
N ASP A 17 6.99 -0.89 -0.30
CA ASP A 17 5.79 -0.07 -0.16
C ASP A 17 5.39 0.06 1.33
N SER A 18 5.08 1.28 1.76
CA SER A 18 4.59 1.55 3.12
C SER A 18 3.12 1.12 3.30
N ARG A 19 2.33 1.08 2.22
CA ARG A 19 0.91 0.68 2.26
C ARG A 19 0.73 -0.78 2.66
N THR A 20 1.72 -1.61 2.34
CA THR A 20 1.74 -3.05 2.62
C THR A 20 2.43 -3.38 3.96
N ALA A 21 2.85 -2.37 4.74
CA ALA A 21 3.59 -2.54 5.99
C ALA A 21 2.92 -3.51 6.96
N LYS A 22 1.58 -3.49 7.01
CA LYS A 22 0.77 -4.41 7.81
C LYS A 22 1.02 -5.89 7.50
N TYR A 23 1.41 -6.21 6.26
CA TYR A 23 1.66 -7.57 5.77
C TYR A 23 3.14 -7.94 5.72
N HIS A 24 4.07 -7.02 6.03
CA HIS A 24 5.51 -7.24 5.86
C HIS A 24 6.03 -8.48 6.56
N LYS A 25 5.60 -8.76 7.79
CA LYS A 25 6.03 -9.97 8.52
C LYS A 25 5.63 -11.26 7.80
N ARG A 26 4.46 -11.28 7.15
CA ARG A 26 3.99 -12.44 6.35
C ARG A 26 4.79 -12.57 5.05
N LEU A 27 5.04 -11.45 4.37
CA LEU A 27 5.83 -11.40 3.14
C LEU A 27 7.29 -11.82 3.37
N GLN A 28 7.90 -11.39 4.48
CA GLN A 28 9.27 -11.77 4.86
C GLN A 28 9.41 -13.28 5.11
N ILE A 29 8.43 -13.89 5.79
CA ILE A 29 8.39 -15.35 6.01
C ILE A 29 8.47 -16.10 4.69
N VAL A 30 7.61 -15.73 3.73
CA VAL A 30 7.53 -16.39 2.43
C VAL A 30 8.78 -16.12 1.60
N LEU A 31 9.30 -14.88 1.62
CA LEU A 31 10.56 -14.52 0.96
C LEU A 31 11.72 -15.38 1.45
N PHE A 32 11.89 -15.51 2.77
CA PHE A 32 12.97 -16.34 3.32
C PHE A 32 12.81 -17.81 2.95
N ARG A 33 11.57 -18.32 2.90
CA ARG A 33 11.33 -19.70 2.45
C ARG A 33 11.66 -19.89 0.98
N LEU A 34 11.30 -18.94 0.11
CA LEU A 34 11.66 -18.94 -1.31
C LEU A 34 13.18 -18.83 -1.53
N MET A 35 13.89 -18.14 -0.63
CA MET A 35 15.36 -18.06 -0.62
C MET A 35 16.04 -19.29 -0.03
N GLY A 36 15.28 -20.31 0.40
CA GLY A 36 15.82 -21.57 0.90
C GLY A 36 16.22 -21.57 2.38
N LYS A 37 15.88 -20.52 3.15
CA LYS A 37 16.16 -20.46 4.59
C LYS A 37 15.40 -21.56 5.33
N SER A 38 16.05 -22.15 6.32
CA SER A 38 15.46 -23.14 7.22
C SER A 38 14.48 -22.49 8.20
N TYR A 39 13.57 -23.29 8.77
CA TYR A 39 12.64 -22.80 9.79
C TYR A 39 13.37 -22.19 10.99
N LYS A 40 14.49 -22.78 11.42
CA LYS A 40 15.29 -22.28 12.55
C LYS A 40 15.84 -20.88 12.28
N GLU A 41 16.44 -20.67 11.11
CA GLU A 41 16.95 -19.35 10.72
C GLU A 41 15.84 -18.30 10.66
N ILE A 42 14.65 -18.67 10.16
CA ILE A 42 13.51 -17.73 10.10
C ILE A 42 13.00 -17.37 11.50
N ILE A 43 12.99 -18.34 12.42
CA ILE A 43 12.61 -18.11 13.83
C ILE A 43 13.59 -17.11 14.46
N GLU A 44 14.89 -17.32 14.29
CA GLU A 44 15.93 -16.43 14.84
C GLU A 44 15.90 -15.03 14.22
N LEU A 45 15.65 -14.90 12.91
CA LEU A 45 15.65 -13.61 12.22
C LEU A 45 14.40 -12.76 12.48
N LEU A 46 13.22 -13.39 12.57
CA LEU A 46 11.92 -12.70 12.62
C LEU A 46 11.23 -12.76 13.97
N ASP A 47 11.82 -13.49 14.93
CA ASP A 47 11.22 -13.82 16.23
C ASP A 47 9.76 -14.24 16.06
N CYS A 48 9.56 -15.35 15.33
CA CYS A 48 8.23 -15.85 15.02
C CYS A 48 8.12 -17.35 15.26
N ASN A 49 6.96 -17.78 15.77
CA ASN A 49 6.71 -19.18 16.08
C ASN A 49 6.69 -20.05 14.81
N GLN A 50 7.23 -21.27 14.90
CA GLN A 50 7.27 -22.25 13.82
C GLN A 50 5.89 -22.50 13.19
N THR A 51 4.83 -22.56 14.01
CA THR A 51 3.45 -22.75 13.52
C THR A 51 2.97 -21.58 12.65
N THR A 52 3.39 -20.35 12.96
CA THR A 52 3.09 -19.16 12.17
C THR A 52 3.79 -19.21 10.81
N ILE A 53 5.04 -19.67 10.79
CA ILE A 53 5.80 -19.84 9.55
C ILE A 53 5.08 -20.87 8.67
N TRP A 54 4.78 -22.05 9.22
CA TRP A 54 4.09 -23.12 8.49
C TRP A 54 2.74 -22.67 7.92
N ARG A 55 1.90 -21.99 8.72
CA ARG A 55 0.60 -21.50 8.25
C ARG A 55 0.72 -20.51 7.09
N ASN A 56 1.65 -19.55 7.16
CA ASN A 56 1.83 -18.57 6.08
C ASN A 56 2.42 -19.20 4.82
N VAL A 57 3.40 -20.09 4.96
CA VAL A 57 3.98 -20.82 3.82
C VAL A 57 2.94 -21.70 3.15
N LYS A 58 2.18 -22.49 3.93
CA LYS A 58 1.12 -23.34 3.39
C LYS A 58 0.03 -22.52 2.69
N LYS A 59 -0.39 -21.40 3.28
CA LYS A 59 -1.37 -20.50 2.67
C LYS A 59 -0.88 -19.93 1.34
N TYR A 60 0.40 -19.56 1.25
CA TYR A 60 1.02 -19.11 0.02
C TYR A 60 1.09 -20.22 -1.04
N GLU A 61 1.43 -21.44 -0.66
CA GLU A 61 1.46 -22.59 -1.58
C GLU A 61 0.07 -22.92 -2.15
N GLU A 62 -1.00 -22.79 -1.35
CA GLU A 62 -2.37 -23.12 -1.75
C GLU A 62 -3.06 -21.99 -2.55
N PHE A 63 -2.82 -20.73 -2.21
CA PHE A 63 -3.60 -19.59 -2.71
C PHE A 63 -2.76 -18.46 -3.31
N GLY A 64 -1.44 -18.60 -3.36
CA GLY A 64 -0.53 -17.60 -3.91
C GLY A 64 -0.40 -16.33 -3.07
N LEU A 65 0.10 -15.27 -3.71
CA LEU A 65 0.48 -14.00 -3.07
C LEU A 65 -0.73 -13.23 -2.52
N ASP A 66 -1.86 -13.24 -3.21
CA ASP A 66 -3.08 -12.52 -2.81
C ASP A 66 -3.56 -12.95 -1.42
N SER A 67 -3.35 -14.22 -1.09
CA SER A 67 -3.72 -14.79 0.21
C SER A 67 -2.99 -14.15 1.39
N LEU A 68 -1.79 -13.58 1.16
CA LEU A 68 -1.00 -12.92 2.20
C LEU A 68 -1.46 -11.49 2.46
N LEU A 69 -2.03 -10.85 1.42
CA LEU A 69 -2.51 -9.47 1.40
C LEU A 69 -3.98 -9.33 1.81
N GLN A 70 -4.69 -10.44 2.00
CA GLN A 70 -6.07 -10.44 2.47
C GLN A 70 -6.18 -10.48 4.00
N GLU A 71 -7.05 -9.61 4.54
CA GLU A 71 -7.56 -9.72 5.91
C GLU A 71 -8.85 -10.50 5.93
N THR A 72 -8.78 -11.75 6.40
CA THR A 72 -9.96 -12.61 6.56
C THR A 72 -10.70 -12.42 7.87
N ARG A 73 -10.14 -11.63 8.80
CA ARG A 73 -10.80 -11.33 10.08
C ARG A 73 -11.37 -9.92 10.00
N GLY A 74 -12.69 -9.84 9.84
CA GLY A 74 -13.43 -8.63 10.18
C GLY A 74 -13.12 -8.23 11.61
N GLY A 75 -12.97 -6.93 11.84
CA GLY A 75 -12.77 -6.39 13.19
C GLY A 75 -13.95 -6.74 14.10
N ARG A 76 -13.84 -6.40 15.39
CA ARG A 76 -15.05 -6.33 16.21
C ARG A 76 -16.03 -5.38 15.52
N ASN A 77 -17.29 -5.79 15.37
CA ASN A 77 -18.35 -4.87 14.97
C ASN A 77 -18.24 -3.61 15.83
N HIS A 78 -18.13 -2.44 15.21
CA HIS A 78 -18.42 -1.20 15.90
C HIS A 78 -19.89 -1.28 16.29
N ALA A 79 -20.15 -1.69 17.53
CA ALA A 79 -21.50 -1.95 18.03
C ALA A 79 -22.46 -0.74 17.94
N TYR A 80 -21.95 0.42 17.53
CA TYR A 80 -22.66 1.69 17.43
C TYR A 80 -22.50 2.40 16.07
N MET A 81 -22.04 1.72 15.01
CA MET A 81 -22.00 2.34 13.67
C MET A 81 -23.00 1.64 12.76
N THR A 82 -24.07 2.34 12.43
CA THR A 82 -25.03 1.89 11.41
C THR A 82 -24.39 1.94 10.02
N VAL A 83 -24.85 1.10 9.11
CA VAL A 83 -24.39 1.08 7.71
C VAL A 83 -24.58 2.43 7.02
N GLU A 84 -25.57 3.20 7.47
CA GLU A 84 -25.87 4.54 6.97
C GLU A 84 -24.85 5.57 7.43
N GLU A 85 -24.42 5.52 8.70
CA GLU A 85 -23.35 6.37 9.22
C GLU A 85 -22.01 6.09 8.52
N GLU A 86 -21.66 4.82 8.30
CA GLU A 86 -20.43 4.48 7.57
C GLU A 86 -20.44 5.02 6.13
N LYS A 87 -21.59 4.92 5.44
CA LYS A 87 -21.76 5.49 4.10
C LYS A 87 -21.64 7.02 4.13
N ALA A 88 -22.24 7.67 5.12
CA ALA A 88 -22.13 9.12 5.28
C ALA A 88 -20.67 9.56 5.47
N PHE A 89 -19.91 8.87 6.32
CA PHE A 89 -18.49 9.17 6.50
C PHE A 89 -17.66 8.98 5.22
N ARG A 90 -17.90 7.89 4.47
CA ARG A 90 -17.24 7.67 3.18
C ARG A 90 -17.55 8.78 2.17
N THR A 91 -18.81 9.20 2.07
CA THR A 91 -19.17 10.32 1.18
C THR A 91 -18.53 11.64 1.59
N LEU A 92 -18.40 11.91 2.89
CA LEU A 92 -17.71 13.09 3.39
C LEU A 92 -16.21 13.05 3.06
N GLU A 93 -15.58 11.89 3.20
CA GLU A 93 -14.18 11.68 2.84
C GLU A 93 -13.95 11.91 1.33
N ASP A 94 -14.83 11.38 0.48
CA ASP A 94 -14.78 11.60 -0.97
C ASP A 94 -14.96 13.07 -1.35
N VAL A 95 -15.91 13.78 -0.72
CA VAL A 95 -16.12 15.22 -0.93
C VAL A 95 -14.90 16.03 -0.48
N MET A 96 -14.29 15.68 0.65
CA MET A 96 -13.07 16.33 1.13
C MET A 96 -11.90 16.16 0.15
N ASN A 97 -11.73 14.97 -0.41
CA ASN A 97 -10.70 14.69 -1.41
C ASN A 97 -10.93 15.52 -2.69
N GLN A 98 -12.17 15.59 -3.18
CA GLN A 98 -12.52 16.42 -4.33
C GLN A 98 -12.26 17.91 -4.09
N LEU A 99 -12.59 18.42 -2.89
CA LEU A 99 -12.31 19.80 -2.53
C LEU A 99 -10.81 20.10 -2.49
N GLN A 100 -10.01 19.16 -1.99
CA GLN A 100 -8.56 19.29 -1.97
C GLN A 100 -7.99 19.36 -3.40
N ASP A 101 -8.49 18.56 -4.34
CA ASP A 101 -8.08 18.60 -5.75
C ASP A 101 -8.45 19.93 -6.43
N VAL A 102 -9.64 20.48 -6.13
CA VAL A 102 -10.07 21.78 -6.66
C VAL A 102 -9.18 22.91 -6.13
N ILE A 103 -8.86 22.91 -4.84
CA ILE A 103 -7.98 23.92 -4.22
C ILE A 103 -6.59 23.87 -4.87
N GLN A 104 -6.01 22.67 -5.01
CA GLN A 104 -4.71 22.50 -5.67
C GLN A 104 -4.75 22.88 -7.15
N GLY A 105 -5.85 22.60 -7.85
CA GLY A 105 -6.08 23.00 -9.23
C GLY A 105 -6.10 24.52 -9.40
N LEU A 106 -6.81 25.23 -8.52
CA LEU A 106 -6.89 26.69 -8.51
C LEU A 106 -5.53 27.33 -8.22
N GLU A 107 -4.77 26.83 -7.23
CA GLU A 107 -3.40 27.30 -6.97
C GLU A 107 -2.51 27.15 -8.21
N LYS A 108 -2.62 26.02 -8.91
CA LYS A 108 -1.87 25.75 -10.14
C LYS A 108 -2.29 26.65 -11.30
N GLU A 109 -3.56 26.98 -11.44
CA GLU A 109 -4.06 27.92 -12.44
C GLU A 109 -3.63 29.37 -12.15
N VAL A 110 -3.68 29.78 -10.87
CA VAL A 110 -3.20 31.10 -10.43
C VAL A 110 -1.70 31.21 -10.71
N ILE A 111 -0.89 30.22 -10.33
CA ILE A 111 0.55 30.18 -10.62
C ILE A 111 0.80 30.20 -12.14
N LYS A 112 0.07 29.40 -12.93
CA LYS A 112 0.15 29.45 -14.39
C LYS A 112 -0.16 30.85 -14.92
N SER A 113 -1.20 31.51 -14.44
CA SER A 113 -1.59 32.86 -14.91
C SER A 113 -0.54 33.93 -14.57
N ILE A 114 0.10 33.83 -13.40
CA ILE A 114 1.17 34.73 -12.96
C ILE A 114 2.42 34.54 -13.81
N VAL A 115 2.83 33.28 -14.01
CA VAL A 115 3.99 32.94 -14.83
C VAL A 115 3.73 33.33 -16.29
N ASN A 116 2.57 32.99 -16.86
CA ASN A 116 2.26 33.29 -18.26
C ASN A 116 2.15 34.81 -18.53
N ARG A 117 1.67 35.61 -17.56
CA ARG A 117 1.70 37.09 -17.62
C ARG A 117 3.10 37.70 -17.49
N ARG A 118 4.01 37.06 -16.73
CA ARG A 118 5.38 37.55 -16.54
C ARG A 118 6.27 37.27 -17.77
N TRP A 119 6.10 36.10 -18.39
CA TRP A 119 6.83 35.71 -19.59
C TRP A 119 6.39 36.48 -20.84
N THR A 120 5.09 36.79 -20.96
CA THR A 120 4.57 37.65 -22.07
C THR A 120 5.04 39.11 -21.95
N ARG A 121 5.24 39.64 -20.74
CA ARG A 121 5.84 40.98 -20.55
C ARG A 121 7.31 41.02 -20.96
N MET A 122 8.10 40.00 -20.60
CA MET A 122 9.52 39.91 -20.95
C MET A 122 9.79 39.78 -22.46
N LEU A 123 8.86 39.23 -23.24
CA LEU A 123 9.03 39.05 -24.69
C LEU A 123 8.60 40.27 -25.53
N PHE A 124 7.87 41.24 -24.96
CA PHE A 124 7.33 42.41 -25.70
C PHE A 124 7.90 43.77 -25.28
N GLU A 125 8.69 43.86 -24.20
CA GLU A 125 9.33 45.12 -23.76
C GLU A 125 10.77 45.33 -24.31
N ASN A 126 11.28 44.44 -25.17
CA ASN A 126 12.61 44.54 -25.82
C ASN A 126 12.50 44.67 -27.35
N ARG A 127 11.67 45.60 -27.85
CA ARG A 127 11.68 46.01 -29.26
C ARG A 127 11.96 47.51 -29.38
#